data_AF-A0A355BJK6-F1
#
_entry.id   AF-A0A355BJK6-F1
#
_cell.length_a   1.000
_cell.length_b   1.000
_cell.length_c   1.000
_cell.angle_alpha   90.00
_cell.angle_beta   90.00
_cell.angle_gamma   90.00
#
_symmetry.space_group_name_H-M   'P 1'
#
loop_
_entity.id
_entity.type
_entity.pdbx_description
1 polymer ?
#
loop_
_entity_poly.entity_id
_entity_poly.type
_entity_poly.pdbx_seq_one_letter_code
_entity_poly.pdbx_strand_id
1 'polypeptide(L)' 'DLTLPTVRDPQKFADSDQVSAWAKGAMRTMNTAGIIGGADNMLTPKRLATRAECAAILQRLLNSLLVLAEQGDQR' A
#
# COMPACT_ATOMS: atom_id res chain seq x y z
N ASP A 1 17.91 0.83 1.94
CA ASP A 1 16.66 1.24 2.58
C ASP A 1 15.55 1.12 1.54
N LEU A 2 14.45 0.41 1.85
CA LEU A 2 13.39 0.12 0.87
C LEU A 2 12.29 1.19 1.00
N THR A 3 12.56 2.38 0.47
CA THR A 3 11.60 3.48 0.49
C THR A 3 10.70 3.41 -0.74
N LEU A 4 9.41 3.13 -0.53
CA LEU A 4 8.42 3.17 -1.60
C LEU A 4 8.13 4.63 -2.02
N PRO A 5 7.84 4.87 -3.32
CA PRO A 5 7.51 6.21 -3.77
C PRO A 5 6.21 6.68 -3.13
N THR A 6 6.14 7.96 -2.76
CA THR A 6 4.89 8.58 -2.31
C THR A 6 4.19 9.17 -3.52
N VAL A 7 3.15 8.48 -4.00
CA VAL A 7 2.40 8.86 -5.20
C VAL A 7 1.13 9.66 -4.84
N ARG A 8 0.66 9.54 -3.60
CA ARG A 8 -0.50 10.28 -3.09
C ARG A 8 -0.39 10.60 -1.60
N ASP A 9 -1.18 11.58 -1.17
CA ASP A 9 -1.27 11.98 0.23
C ASP A 9 -1.81 10.87 1.14
N PRO A 10 -1.44 10.88 2.43
CA PRO A 10 -1.94 9.91 3.38
C PRO A 10 -3.43 10.10 3.64
N GLN A 11 -4.24 9.20 3.10
CA GLN A 11 -5.67 9.14 3.38
C GLN A 11 -5.92 8.62 4.80
N LYS A 12 -6.84 9.29 5.52
CA LYS A 12 -7.37 8.80 6.79
C LYS A 12 -8.55 7.89 6.52
N PHE A 13 -8.61 6.74 7.19
CA PHE A 13 -9.71 5.79 7.08
C PHE A 13 -10.45 5.68 8.40
N ALA A 14 -11.78 5.51 8.32
CA ALA A 14 -12.66 5.46 9.48
C ALA A 14 -12.38 4.26 10.40
N ASP A 15 -11.85 3.17 9.85
CA ASP A 15 -11.54 1.91 10.53
C ASP A 15 -10.03 1.74 10.82
N SER A 16 -9.28 2.85 10.85
CA SER A 16 -7.84 2.84 11.15
C SER A 16 -7.50 2.36 12.56
N ASP A 17 -8.47 2.37 13.47
CA ASP A 17 -8.42 1.81 14.83
C ASP A 17 -8.45 0.27 14.81
N GLN A 18 -9.05 -0.35 13.79
CA GLN A 18 -9.09 -1.80 13.62
C GLN A 18 -7.79 -2.38 13.06
N VAL A 19 -6.86 -1.53 12.59
CA VAL A 19 -5.55 -1.93 12.10
C VAL A 19 -4.65 -2.26 13.30
N SER A 20 -4.09 -3.47 13.30
CA SER A 20 -3.12 -3.89 14.32
C SER A 20 -1.91 -2.95 14.36
N ALA A 21 -1.38 -2.67 15.55
CA ALA A 21 -0.31 -1.68 15.73
C ALA A 21 0.91 -1.92 14.82
N TRP A 22 1.31 -3.19 14.65
CA TRP A 22 2.42 -3.58 13.78
C TRP A 22 2.16 -3.29 12.29
N ALA A 23 0.90 -3.28 11.85
CA ALA A 23 0.52 -3.12 10.45
C ALA A 23 0.30 -1.65 10.05
N LYS A 24 0.11 -0.74 11.02
CA LYS A 24 -0.22 0.67 10.76
C LYS A 24 0.80 1.37 9.86
N GLY A 25 2.09 1.17 10.13
CA GLY A 25 3.17 1.73 9.33
C GLY A 25 3.15 1.21 7.90
N ALA A 26 3.14 -0.12 7.74
CA ALA A 26 3.12 -0.77 6.44
C ALA A 26 1.89 -0.39 5.60
N MET A 27 0.69 -0.39 6.20
CA MET A 27 -0.54 0.03 5.52
C MET A 27 -0.49 1.49 5.09
N ARG A 28 0.03 2.38 5.94
CA ARG A 28 0.22 3.78 5.56
C ARG A 28 1.13 3.90 4.34
N THR A 29 2.30 3.25 4.37
CA THR A 29 3.28 3.31 3.28
C THR A 29 2.73 2.72 1.99
N MET A 30 2.09 1.55 2.05
CA MET A 30 1.48 0.92 0.86
C MET A 30 0.31 1.74 0.33
N ASN A 31 -0.44 2.42 1.20
CA ASN A 31 -1.49 3.33 0.77
C ASN A 31 -0.89 4.55 0.08
N THR A 32 0.06 5.26 0.69
CA THR A 32 0.70 6.44 0.07
C THR A 32 1.43 6.09 -1.24
N ALA A 33 1.91 4.86 -1.38
CA ALA A 33 2.50 4.34 -2.61
C ALA A 33 1.50 3.94 -3.70
N GLY A 34 0.19 4.03 -3.45
CA GLY A 34 -0.83 3.67 -4.43
C GLY A 34 -1.08 2.16 -4.58
N ILE A 35 -0.46 1.32 -3.75
CA ILE A 35 -0.49 -0.14 -3.89
C ILE A 35 -1.81 -0.72 -3.37
N ILE A 36 -2.17 -0.37 -2.12
CA ILE A 36 -3.43 -0.75 -1.49
C ILE A 36 -4.38 0.43 -1.46
N GLY A 37 -5.69 0.21 -1.58
CA GLY A 37 -6.70 1.27 -1.49
C GLY A 37 -7.91 0.79 -0.72
N GLY A 38 -8.56 1.72 -0.03
CA GLY A 38 -9.86 1.48 0.59
C GLY A 38 -11.02 1.85 -0.33
N ALA A 39 -12.21 1.39 0.04
CA ALA A 39 -13.48 1.83 -0.55
C ALA A 39 -14.33 2.45 0.56
N ASP A 40 -15.18 3.43 0.22
CA ASP A 40 -16.11 4.07 1.15
C ASP A 40 -15.46 4.55 2.47
N ASN A 41 -14.24 5.10 2.37
CA ASN A 41 -13.45 5.58 3.52
C ASN A 41 -13.02 4.47 4.52
N MET A 42 -13.00 3.21 4.08
CA MET A 42 -12.62 2.04 4.90
C MET A 42 -11.49 1.22 4.24
N LEU A 43 -10.53 0.75 5.04
CA LEU A 43 -9.49 -0.20 4.61
C LEU A 43 -9.92 -1.66 4.73
N THR A 44 -10.90 -1.94 5.58
CA THR A 44 -11.38 -3.26 5.95
C THR A 44 -10.27 -4.21 6.41
N PRO A 45 -9.40 -3.83 7.37
CA PRO A 45 -8.17 -4.57 7.70
C PRO A 45 -8.40 -5.98 8.27
N LYS A 46 -9.59 -6.26 8.79
CA LYS A 46 -9.99 -7.56 9.33
C LYS A 46 -10.69 -8.46 8.30
N ARG A 47 -11.00 -7.93 7.12
CA ARG A 47 -11.65 -8.70 6.04
C ARG A 47 -10.63 -9.66 5.45
N LEU A 48 -11.07 -10.88 5.16
CA LEU A 48 -10.27 -11.81 4.37
C LEU A 48 -10.06 -11.27 2.96
N ALA A 49 -8.80 -11.15 2.56
CA ALA A 49 -8.43 -10.83 1.20
C ALA A 49 -8.61 -12.08 0.32
N THR A 50 -9.19 -11.89 -0.86
CA THR A 50 -9.28 -12.94 -1.87
C THR A 50 -7.91 -13.17 -2.51
N ARG A 51 -7.71 -14.35 -3.11
CA ARG A 51 -6.48 -14.66 -3.86
C ARG A 51 -6.20 -13.64 -4.98
N ALA A 52 -7.26 -13.16 -5.64
CA ALA A 52 -7.16 -12.15 -6.68
C ALA A 52 -6.69 -10.80 -6.13
N GLU A 53 -7.21 -10.37 -4.99
CA GLU A 53 -6.76 -9.14 -4.31
C GLU A 53 -5.31 -9.24 -3.87
N CYS A 54 -4.91 -10.37 -3.27
CA CYS A 54 -3.51 -10.60 -2.90
C CYS A 54 -2.59 -10.55 -4.12
N ALA A 55 -2.96 -11.20 -5.22
CA ALA A 55 -2.18 -11.17 -6.46
C ALA A 55 -2.06 -9.76 -7.04
N ALA A 56 -3.16 -8.99 -7.04
CA ALA A 56 -3.15 -7.60 -7.50
C ALA A 56 -2.24 -6.71 -6.64
N ILE A 57 -2.24 -6.89 -5.32
CA ILE A 57 -1.35 -6.16 -4.40
C ILE A 57 0.11 -6.50 -4.70
N LEU A 58 0.44 -7.79 -4.84
CA LEU A 58 1.80 -8.23 -5.17
C LEU A 58 2.26 -7.69 -6.53
N GLN A 59 1.40 -7.74 -7.55
CA GLN A 59 1.70 -7.21 -8.88
C GLN A 59 2.02 -5.71 -8.83
N ARG A 60 1.22 -4.91 -8.10
CA ARG A 60 1.45 -3.48 -7.95
C ARG A 60 2.74 -3.19 -7.20
N LEU A 61 3.01 -3.94 -6.13
CA LEU A 61 4.26 -3.82 -5.37
C LEU A 61 5.47 -4.08 -6.26
N LEU A 62 5.46 -5.19 -7.02
CA LEU A 62 6.55 -5.52 -7.95
C LEU A 62 6.74 -4.43 -9.02
N ASN A 63 5.64 -3.92 -9.58
CA ASN A 63 5.72 -2.84 -10.56
C ASN A 63 6.31 -1.56 -9.94
N SER A 64 5.91 -1.18 -8.72
CA SER A 64 6.48 -0.02 -8.04
C SER A 64 7.98 -0.18 -7.76
N LEU A 65 8.43 -1.39 -7.43
CA LEU A 65 9.86 -1.66 -7.23
C LEU A 65 10.65 -1.63 -8.54
N LEU A 66 10.07 -2.13 -9.63
CA LEU A 66 10.70 -2.06 -10.96
C LEU A 66 10.85 -0.62 -11.43
N VAL A 67 9.82 0.22 -11.29
CA VAL A 67 9.89 1.65 -11.61
C VAL A 67 10.97 2.35 -10.78
N LEU A 68 11.12 2.00 -9.50
CA LEU A 68 12.21 2.54 -8.69
C LEU A 68 13.60 2.10 -9.19
N ALA A 69 13.75 0.86 -9.66
CA ALA A 69 15.01 0.37 -10.22
C ALA A 69 15.38 1.13 -11.50
N GLU A 70 14.40 1.47 -12.34
CA GLU A 70 14.59 2.30 -13.53
C GLU A 70 14.91 3.76 -13.19
N GLN A 71 14.29 4.33 -12.15
CA GLN A 71 14.56 5.71 -11.71
C GLN A 71 15.87 5.86 -10.92
N GLY A 72 16.38 4.78 -10.33
CA GLY A 72 17.68 4.74 -9.67
C GLY A 72 18.88 4.81 -10.64
N ASP A 73 18.67 4.46 -11.92
CA ASP A 73 19.68 4.61 -12.99
C ASP A 73 19.75 6.05 -13.55
N GLN A 74 18.82 6.91 -13.16
CA GLN A 74 18.74 8.32 -13.56
C GLN A 74 19.14 9.29 -12.42
N ARG A 75 19.78 8.80 -11.35
CA ARG A 75 20.30 9.61 -10.23
C ARG A 75 21.81 9.53 -10.10
#